data_AF-A0A3M2D9G2-F1
#
_entry.id   AF-A0A3M2D9G2-F1
#
_cell.length_a   1.000
_cell.length_b   1.000
_cell.length_c   1.000
_cell.angle_alpha   90.00
_cell.angle_beta   90.00
_cell.angle_gamma   90.00
#
_symmetry.space_group_name_H-M   'P 1'
#
loop_
_entity.id
_entity.type
_entity.pdbx_description
1 polymer ?
#
loop_
_entity_poly.entity_id
_entity_poly.type
_entity_poly.pdbx_seq_one_letter_code
_entity_poly.pdbx_strand_id
1 'polypeptide(L)'
;MRVFAGIIMLISLLLSGITAVEAQKRKNEKKSVKKMDRTSDQSSQFRVVLEGDYSGIEEPFIFVARDIETYNLLKELGIDLPSASKFNFPYVGIVAIFAGTRPTPGYKIQVSQKNGAVAISVVSPPPNAILPQVLTSPYKIVAIPVDEEKPLPVEVPSSWKMETYRISRGNIGYSGGFAPREKNFDVDGKINVFRLRGFEGLVTLSFSLTAKSDVEIKMFETASGKIEGGKVKLNWVDPGNFSEFPRPSMKASGVLLQNRITLKFEPNPTNVADGFEAYGEIEAVKSRN
;
A
#
# COMPACT_ATOMS: atom_id res chain seq x y z
N MET A 1 -26.05 -61.92 -35.48
CA MET A 1 -26.56 -62.16 -34.11
C MET A 1 -26.54 -60.85 -33.35
N ARG A 2 -27.71 -60.45 -32.78
CA ARG A 2 -27.95 -59.38 -31.77
C ARG A 2 -27.70 -57.94 -32.27
N VAL A 3 -28.68 -57.14 -32.75
CA VAL A 3 -30.03 -56.68 -32.27
C VAL A 3 -29.97 -55.50 -31.29
N PHE A 4 -30.86 -54.51 -31.52
CA PHE A 4 -31.26 -53.28 -30.78
C PHE A 4 -30.70 -51.96 -31.36
N ALA A 5 -31.41 -51.09 -32.10
CA ALA A 5 -32.83 -50.70 -32.23
C ALA A 5 -33.42 -49.92 -31.03
N GLY A 6 -33.86 -48.67 -31.27
CA GLY A 6 -34.58 -47.80 -30.33
C GLY A 6 -34.51 -46.32 -30.73
N ILE A 7 -35.21 -45.88 -31.79
CA ILE A 7 -36.59 -45.35 -31.83
C ILE A 7 -36.69 -43.84 -31.50
N ILE A 8 -36.97 -43.10 -32.56
CA ILE A 8 -37.52 -41.75 -32.64
C ILE A 8 -38.98 -41.77 -32.15
N MET A 9 -39.41 -40.83 -31.31
CA MET A 9 -40.83 -40.43 -31.30
C MET A 9 -41.03 -38.96 -30.94
N LEU A 10 -41.59 -38.28 -31.93
CA LEU A 10 -42.07 -36.90 -31.96
C LEU A 10 -43.59 -36.92 -31.66
N ILE A 11 -44.15 -35.76 -31.31
CA ILE A 11 -45.59 -35.35 -31.43
C ILE A 11 -46.49 -35.53 -30.19
N SER A 12 -46.91 -34.39 -29.61
CA SER A 12 -48.32 -33.94 -29.48
C SER A 12 -48.38 -32.73 -28.53
N LEU A 13 -48.33 -31.49 -29.01
CA LEU A 13 -49.45 -30.63 -29.42
C LEU A 13 -50.51 -30.36 -28.32
N LEU A 14 -50.46 -29.13 -27.80
CA LEU A 14 -51.54 -28.13 -27.71
C LEU A 14 -52.72 -28.23 -26.69
N LEU A 15 -53.01 -27.02 -26.18
CA LEU A 15 -54.24 -26.48 -25.57
C LEU A 15 -54.61 -26.90 -24.14
N SER A 16 -54.54 -25.94 -23.22
CA SER A 16 -55.73 -25.35 -22.56
C SER A 16 -55.31 -24.37 -21.45
N GLY A 17 -56.01 -23.23 -21.32
CA GLY A 17 -55.95 -22.43 -20.08
C GLY A 17 -55.78 -20.92 -20.22
N ILE A 18 -56.57 -20.26 -21.06
CA ILE A 18 -56.94 -18.86 -20.84
C ILE A 18 -57.98 -18.85 -19.72
N THR A 19 -57.63 -18.34 -18.54
CA THR A 19 -58.60 -17.71 -17.63
C THR A 19 -57.94 -16.58 -16.86
N ALA A 20 -58.53 -15.39 -17.05
CA ALA A 20 -58.69 -14.29 -16.10
C ALA A 20 -57.41 -13.67 -15.50
N VAL A 21 -56.98 -12.47 -15.91
CA VAL A 21 -57.65 -11.15 -15.70
C VAL A 21 -57.86 -10.88 -14.21
N GLU A 22 -57.38 -9.71 -13.78
CA GLU A 22 -57.67 -9.02 -12.50
C GLU A 22 -56.93 -9.45 -11.21
N ALA A 23 -55.62 -9.22 -11.17
CA ALA A 23 -54.91 -8.99 -9.89
C ALA A 23 -53.71 -8.03 -9.94
N GLN A 24 -53.53 -7.26 -11.02
CA GLN A 24 -52.28 -6.50 -11.26
C GLN A 24 -52.41 -4.96 -11.18
N LYS A 25 -53.48 -4.40 -10.60
CA LYS A 25 -53.74 -2.95 -10.61
C LYS A 25 -53.84 -2.25 -9.24
N ARG A 26 -53.29 -2.80 -8.15
CA ARG A 26 -53.22 -2.11 -6.83
C ARG A 26 -52.00 -2.48 -5.98
N LYS A 27 -50.79 -2.26 -6.49
CA LYS A 27 -49.56 -2.32 -5.65
C LYS A 27 -48.45 -1.34 -6.07
N ASN A 28 -48.81 -0.22 -6.71
CA ASN A 28 -47.89 0.86 -7.08
C ASN A 28 -48.14 2.16 -6.28
N GLU A 29 -48.41 2.03 -4.98
CA GLU A 29 -48.30 3.16 -4.05
C GLU A 29 -47.54 2.71 -2.81
N LYS A 30 -46.54 3.52 -2.43
CA LYS A 30 -45.66 3.39 -1.26
C LYS A 30 -44.48 2.42 -1.40
N LYS A 31 -43.48 2.87 -2.17
CA LYS A 31 -42.06 2.85 -1.76
C LYS A 31 -41.30 3.89 -2.58
N SER A 32 -41.44 5.15 -2.17
CA SER A 32 -40.45 6.20 -2.47
C SER A 32 -39.16 5.79 -1.73
N VAL A 33 -38.40 4.91 -2.37
CA VAL A 33 -37.01 4.66 -1.99
C VAL A 33 -36.24 5.88 -2.46
N LYS A 34 -35.86 6.68 -1.47
CA LYS A 34 -34.86 7.75 -1.53
C LYS A 34 -33.78 7.33 -2.54
N LYS A 35 -33.81 7.95 -3.72
CA LYS A 35 -32.81 7.77 -4.77
C LYS A 35 -31.54 8.41 -4.22
N MET A 36 -30.80 7.60 -3.47
CA MET A 36 -29.50 7.94 -2.91
C MET A 36 -28.62 8.24 -4.12
N ASP A 37 -28.21 9.50 -4.17
CA ASP A 37 -27.34 10.09 -5.17
C ASP A 37 -26.10 9.21 -5.28
N ARG A 38 -26.11 8.32 -6.28
CA ARG A 38 -24.91 7.62 -6.71
C ARG A 38 -24.16 8.61 -7.57
N THR A 39 -23.46 9.53 -6.91
CA THR A 39 -22.23 10.07 -7.46
C THR A 39 -21.40 8.85 -7.83
N SER A 40 -21.33 8.57 -9.13
CA SER A 40 -20.43 7.61 -9.73
C SER A 40 -19.00 8.15 -9.53
N ASP A 41 -18.55 8.08 -8.29
CA ASP A 41 -17.22 8.48 -7.88
C ASP A 41 -16.28 7.33 -8.26
N GLN A 42 -15.12 7.65 -8.81
CA GLN A 42 -14.08 6.73 -9.31
C GLN A 42 -13.40 5.93 -8.16
N SER A 43 -14.20 5.43 -7.23
CA SER A 43 -13.91 4.91 -5.91
C SER A 43 -13.38 3.47 -5.88
N SER A 44 -12.97 2.90 -7.01
CA SER A 44 -12.54 1.49 -7.07
C SER A 44 -11.04 1.26 -6.85
N GLN A 45 -10.24 2.28 -6.52
CA GLN A 45 -8.78 2.11 -6.43
C GLN A 45 -8.28 1.68 -5.05
N PHE A 46 -9.03 1.92 -3.97
CA PHE A 46 -8.66 1.48 -2.62
C PHE A 46 -9.87 1.44 -1.69
N ARG A 47 -9.75 0.68 -0.60
CA ARG A 47 -10.78 0.58 0.44
C ARG A 47 -10.35 1.35 1.68
N VAL A 48 -11.17 2.28 2.16
CA VAL A 48 -10.95 2.90 3.48
C VAL A 48 -11.16 1.85 4.56
N VAL A 49 -10.13 1.64 5.40
CA VAL A 49 -10.16 0.71 6.53
C VAL A 49 -10.65 1.44 7.77
N LEU A 50 -10.12 2.63 8.02
CA LEU A 50 -10.45 3.46 9.16
C LEU A 50 -10.10 4.93 8.85
N GLU A 51 -10.87 5.87 9.40
CA GLU A 51 -10.55 7.29 9.35
C GLU A 51 -11.12 7.98 10.59
N GLY A 52 -10.52 9.10 10.98
CA GLY A 52 -11.01 9.89 12.11
C GLY A 52 -10.18 11.14 12.36
N ASP A 53 -10.63 11.93 13.32
CA ASP A 53 -10.03 13.24 13.66
C ASP A 53 -9.10 13.19 14.87
N TYR A 54 -8.94 12.04 15.52
CA TYR A 54 -8.19 11.91 16.79
C TYR A 54 -7.34 10.64 16.79
N SER A 55 -6.15 10.71 16.20
CA SER A 55 -5.17 9.62 16.25
C SER A 55 -4.22 9.70 17.44
N GLY A 56 -4.07 10.88 18.06
CA GLY A 56 -3.02 11.14 19.05
C GLY A 56 -1.62 11.33 18.43
N ILE A 57 -1.50 11.24 17.11
CA ILE A 57 -0.24 11.46 16.39
C ILE A 57 -0.08 12.95 16.10
N GLU A 58 0.91 13.57 16.74
CA GLU A 58 1.10 15.03 16.67
C GLU A 58 1.82 15.50 15.41
N GLU A 59 2.60 14.63 14.78
CA GLU A 59 3.41 14.95 13.60
C GLU A 59 2.81 14.33 12.33
N PRO A 60 2.98 14.96 11.16
CA PRO A 60 2.67 14.29 9.91
C PRO A 60 3.53 13.03 9.72
N PHE A 61 2.90 11.89 9.48
CA PHE A 61 3.57 10.61 9.36
C PHE A 61 2.82 9.68 8.39
N ILE A 62 3.57 8.84 7.67
CA ILE A 62 3.02 7.75 6.87
C ILE A 62 3.58 6.43 7.36
N PHE A 63 2.78 5.37 7.24
CA PHE A 63 3.20 4.00 7.54
C PHE A 63 2.64 3.04 6.48
N VAL A 64 3.48 2.16 5.95
CA VAL A 64 3.14 1.20 4.90
C VAL A 64 3.41 -0.21 5.41
N ALA A 65 2.37 -1.04 5.45
CA ALA A 65 2.48 -2.46 5.78
C ALA A 65 2.13 -3.33 4.57
N ARG A 66 3.09 -4.17 4.17
CA ARG A 66 2.98 -5.16 3.07
C ARG A 66 3.01 -6.61 3.58
N ASP A 67 3.08 -6.78 4.90
CA ASP A 67 3.11 -8.07 5.59
C ASP A 67 2.45 -7.95 6.98
N ILE A 68 2.23 -9.09 7.63
CA ILE A 68 1.53 -9.17 8.91
C ILE A 68 2.37 -8.56 10.04
N GLU A 69 3.68 -8.80 10.04
CA GLU A 69 4.63 -8.33 11.05
C GLU A 69 4.66 -6.81 11.10
N THR A 70 4.79 -6.16 9.94
CA THR A 70 4.77 -4.71 9.76
C THR A 70 3.39 -4.14 10.06
N TYR A 71 2.31 -4.85 9.74
CA TYR A 71 0.96 -4.43 10.15
C TYR A 71 0.79 -4.44 11.68
N ASN A 72 1.39 -5.41 12.37
CA ASN A 72 1.33 -5.46 13.83
C ASN A 72 2.09 -4.29 14.48
N LEU A 73 3.17 -3.81 13.87
CA LEU A 73 3.84 -2.58 14.31
C LEU A 73 2.90 -1.36 14.25
N LEU A 74 2.06 -1.27 13.21
CA LEU A 74 1.06 -0.20 13.11
C LEU A 74 0.05 -0.24 14.26
N LYS A 75 -0.30 -1.45 14.74
CA LYS A 75 -1.22 -1.63 15.89
C LYS A 75 -0.62 -1.13 17.21
N GLU A 76 0.70 -1.05 17.33
CA GLU A 76 1.37 -0.49 18.51
C GLU A 76 1.03 1.00 18.74
N LEU A 77 0.50 1.69 17.73
CA LEU A 77 0.00 3.07 17.86
C LEU A 77 -1.27 3.21 18.72
N GLY A 78 -1.89 2.09 19.15
CA GLY A 78 -3.10 2.12 19.99
C GLY A 78 -4.38 2.47 19.24
N ILE A 79 -4.36 2.43 17.91
CA ILE A 79 -5.53 2.63 17.06
C ILE A 79 -6.29 1.30 16.94
N ASP A 80 -7.62 1.32 17.10
CA ASP A 80 -8.47 0.12 16.98
C ASP A 80 -8.53 -0.36 15.53
N LEU A 81 -7.56 -1.21 15.19
CA LEU A 81 -7.37 -1.76 13.86
C LEU A 81 -7.95 -3.18 13.76
N PRO A 82 -8.57 -3.52 12.61
CA PRO A 82 -9.03 -4.88 12.38
C PRO A 82 -7.91 -5.92 12.53
N SER A 83 -8.28 -7.18 12.75
CA SER A 83 -7.31 -8.28 12.74
C SER A 83 -6.60 -8.36 11.37
N ALA A 84 -5.29 -8.63 11.39
CA ALA A 84 -4.47 -8.82 10.19
C ALA A 84 -5.05 -9.90 9.25
N SER A 85 -5.73 -10.91 9.81
CA SER A 85 -6.42 -11.99 9.07
C SER A 85 -7.51 -11.50 8.09
N LYS A 86 -7.97 -10.25 8.21
CA LYS A 86 -8.92 -9.65 7.26
C LYS A 86 -8.26 -9.15 5.97
N PHE A 87 -6.94 -9.22 5.87
CA PHE A 87 -6.17 -8.74 4.72
C PHE A 87 -5.35 -9.87 4.13
N ASN A 88 -5.31 -9.93 2.80
CA ASN A 88 -4.46 -10.84 2.05
C ASN A 88 -3.23 -10.05 1.57
N PHE A 89 -2.20 -9.97 2.41
CA PHE A 89 -1.03 -9.10 2.20
C PHE A 89 -0.25 -9.30 0.89
N PRO A 90 -0.16 -10.52 0.31
CA PRO A 90 0.34 -10.70 -1.05
C PRO A 90 -0.34 -9.81 -2.10
N TYR A 91 -1.61 -9.45 -1.89
CA TYR A 91 -2.40 -8.64 -2.84
C TYR A 91 -2.90 -7.31 -2.28
N VAL A 92 -2.51 -6.97 -1.04
CA VAL A 92 -3.03 -5.80 -0.33
C VAL A 92 -1.92 -5.14 0.49
N GLY A 93 -1.63 -3.88 0.19
CA GLY A 93 -0.85 -3.00 1.06
C GLY A 93 -1.76 -2.17 1.95
N ILE A 94 -1.38 -1.96 3.20
CA ILE A 94 -2.04 -1.01 4.10
C ILE A 94 -1.21 0.25 4.17
N VAL A 95 -1.82 1.40 3.88
CA VAL A 95 -1.19 2.72 4.04
C VAL A 95 -1.96 3.48 5.11
N ALA A 96 -1.28 3.80 6.22
CA ALA A 96 -1.78 4.69 7.25
C ALA A 96 -1.17 6.08 7.08
N ILE A 97 -2.03 7.08 7.07
CA ILE A 97 -1.68 8.49 6.89
C ILE A 97 -2.12 9.25 8.14
N PHE A 98 -1.20 9.99 8.73
CA PHE A 98 -1.42 10.86 9.88
C PHE A 98 -1.10 12.30 9.49
N ALA A 99 -2.06 13.21 9.65
CA ALA A 99 -1.87 14.61 9.27
C ALA A 99 -1.14 15.44 10.34
N GLY A 100 -0.83 14.85 11.50
CA GLY A 100 -0.36 15.57 12.68
C GLY A 100 -1.45 16.44 13.33
N THR A 101 -1.07 17.20 14.35
CA THR A 101 -1.99 18.10 15.06
C THR A 101 -2.46 19.24 14.17
N ARG A 102 -3.77 19.51 14.20
CA ARG A 102 -4.44 20.58 13.48
C ARG A 102 -5.24 21.46 14.45
N PRO A 103 -5.32 22.78 14.19
CA PRO A 103 -5.91 23.73 15.13
C PRO A 103 -7.44 23.63 15.24
N THR A 104 -8.09 23.05 14.23
CA THR A 104 -9.54 22.91 14.14
C THR A 104 -9.89 21.57 13.51
N PRO A 105 -11.13 21.07 13.68
CA PRO A 105 -11.65 19.98 12.87
C PRO A 105 -11.80 20.35 11.39
N GLY A 106 -12.17 19.38 10.55
CA GLY A 106 -12.54 19.60 9.15
C GLY A 106 -11.41 19.48 8.14
N TYR A 107 -10.18 19.22 8.59
CA TYR A 107 -9.09 18.79 7.72
C TYR A 107 -9.38 17.38 7.19
N LYS A 108 -9.20 17.17 5.88
CA LYS A 108 -9.45 15.87 5.24
C LYS A 108 -8.18 15.33 4.61
N ILE A 109 -7.90 14.05 4.84
CA ILE A 109 -6.88 13.32 4.09
C ILE A 109 -7.52 12.77 2.82
N GLN A 110 -7.01 13.20 1.68
CA GLN A 110 -7.35 12.66 0.37
C GLN A 110 -6.22 11.74 -0.10
N VAL A 111 -6.62 10.60 -0.61
CA VAL A 111 -5.73 9.59 -1.19
C VAL A 111 -6.16 9.41 -2.64
N SER A 112 -5.19 9.38 -3.54
CA SER A 112 -5.41 9.06 -4.96
C SER A 112 -4.27 8.19 -5.47
N GLN A 113 -4.43 7.57 -6.64
CA GLN A 113 -3.31 6.94 -7.35
C GLN A 113 -2.87 7.84 -8.51
N LYS A 114 -1.57 8.06 -8.62
CA LYS A 114 -0.96 8.84 -9.70
C LYS A 114 0.31 8.12 -10.16
N ASN A 115 0.38 7.76 -11.44
CA ASN A 115 1.56 7.10 -12.04
C ASN A 115 2.03 5.84 -11.29
N GLY A 116 1.10 5.06 -10.73
CA GLY A 116 1.43 3.87 -9.93
C GLY A 116 1.85 4.15 -8.49
N ALA A 117 1.90 5.41 -8.05
CA ALA A 117 2.12 5.79 -6.67
C ALA A 117 0.82 6.18 -5.96
N VAL A 118 0.80 5.98 -4.63
CA VAL A 118 -0.25 6.48 -3.75
C VAL A 118 0.07 7.93 -3.41
N ALA A 119 -0.70 8.86 -3.95
CA ALA A 119 -0.56 10.29 -3.68
C ALA A 119 -1.45 10.73 -2.52
N ILE A 120 -0.86 11.43 -1.56
CA ILE A 120 -1.52 11.92 -0.35
C ILE A 120 -1.61 13.44 -0.41
N SER A 121 -2.79 13.97 -0.09
CA SER A 121 -2.97 15.40 0.17
C SER A 121 -3.81 15.63 1.42
N VAL A 122 -3.55 16.76 2.10
CA VAL A 122 -4.32 17.21 3.26
C VAL A 122 -5.07 18.47 2.85
N VAL A 123 -6.38 18.39 2.83
CA VAL A 123 -7.27 19.50 2.45
C VAL A 123 -7.73 20.21 3.70
N SER A 124 -7.43 21.50 3.79
CA SER A 124 -7.90 22.38 4.87
C SER A 124 -9.42 22.60 4.78
N PRO A 125 -10.09 22.88 5.91
CA PRO A 125 -11.49 23.31 5.87
C PRO A 125 -11.64 24.62 5.05
N PRO A 126 -12.85 24.91 4.55
CA PRO A 126 -13.11 26.15 3.81
C PRO A 126 -12.71 27.40 4.63
N PRO A 127 -12.11 28.43 4.02
CA PRO A 127 -11.60 29.62 4.74
C PRO A 127 -12.63 30.35 5.62
N ASN A 128 -13.92 30.21 5.31
CA ASN A 128 -15.02 30.88 6.02
C ASN A 128 -15.85 29.92 6.88
N ALA A 129 -15.36 28.70 7.13
CA ALA A 129 -16.04 27.76 8.00
C ALA A 129 -15.95 28.22 9.46
N ILE A 130 -17.09 28.32 10.14
CA ILE A 130 -17.14 28.54 11.59
C ILE A 130 -16.88 27.19 12.26
N LEU A 131 -15.73 27.04 12.89
CA LEU A 131 -15.27 25.79 13.49
C LEU A 131 -14.91 25.98 14.97
N PRO A 132 -15.12 24.96 15.82
CA PRO A 132 -14.65 25.02 17.19
C PRO A 132 -13.12 25.02 17.23
N GLN A 133 -12.55 25.76 18.19
CA GLN A 133 -11.11 25.80 18.44
C GLN A 133 -10.70 24.58 19.30
N VAL A 134 -10.71 23.41 18.68
CA VAL A 134 -10.34 22.15 19.30
C VAL A 134 -9.25 21.51 18.46
N LEU A 135 -8.13 21.17 19.11
CA LEU A 135 -7.04 20.46 18.47
C LEU A 135 -7.52 19.08 18.02
N THR A 136 -7.18 18.73 16.79
CA THR A 136 -7.46 17.41 16.19
C THR A 136 -6.15 16.82 15.66
N SER A 137 -6.12 15.51 15.42
CA SER A 137 -5.01 14.79 14.78
C SER A 137 -5.58 13.84 13.71
N PRO A 138 -6.03 14.38 12.56
CA PRO A 138 -6.70 13.59 11.54
C PRO A 138 -5.84 12.47 10.99
N TYR A 139 -6.48 11.33 10.74
CA TYR A 139 -5.82 10.15 10.17
C TYR A 139 -6.75 9.40 9.22
N LYS A 140 -6.12 8.67 8.30
CA LYS A 140 -6.82 7.82 7.34
C LYS A 140 -5.98 6.60 7.03
N ILE A 141 -6.60 5.44 7.06
CA ILE A 141 -5.96 4.15 6.82
C ILE A 141 -6.71 3.49 5.68
N VAL A 142 -5.97 3.13 4.65
CA VAL A 142 -6.52 2.57 3.42
C VAL A 142 -5.85 1.24 3.10
N ALA A 143 -6.63 0.34 2.53
CA ALA A 143 -6.16 -0.89 1.91
C ALA A 143 -6.08 -0.67 0.40
N ILE A 144 -4.87 -0.75 -0.13
CA ILE A 144 -4.54 -0.57 -1.54
C ILE A 144 -4.37 -1.97 -2.16
N PRO A 145 -5.14 -2.33 -3.20
CA PRO A 145 -4.83 -3.50 -4.02
C PRO A 145 -3.45 -3.31 -4.67
N VAL A 146 -2.59 -4.29 -4.51
CA VAL A 146 -1.23 -4.30 -5.05
C VAL A 146 -0.93 -5.68 -5.60
N ASP A 147 -0.07 -5.77 -6.60
CA ASP A 147 0.49 -7.06 -6.97
C ASP A 147 1.68 -7.36 -6.05
N GLU A 148 1.88 -8.65 -5.74
CA GLU A 148 2.89 -9.12 -4.78
C GLU A 148 4.28 -8.58 -5.13
N GLU A 149 4.64 -8.61 -6.42
CA GLU A 149 5.96 -8.27 -6.93
C GLU A 149 6.03 -6.84 -7.52
N LYS A 150 5.09 -5.97 -7.10
CA LYS A 150 5.06 -4.56 -7.49
C LYS A 150 5.32 -3.64 -6.31
N PRO A 151 6.12 -2.58 -6.54
CA PRO A 151 6.41 -1.62 -5.51
C PRO A 151 5.19 -0.79 -5.12
N LEU A 152 5.20 -0.24 -3.91
CA LEU A 152 4.15 0.66 -3.39
C LEU A 152 4.73 2.03 -3.01
N PRO A 153 5.11 2.87 -3.99
CA PRO A 153 5.59 4.22 -3.70
C PRO A 153 4.45 5.08 -3.13
N VAL A 154 4.77 5.87 -2.12
CA VAL A 154 3.85 6.83 -1.50
C VAL A 154 4.40 8.25 -1.66
N GLU A 155 3.64 9.12 -2.32
CA GLU A 155 3.93 10.53 -2.46
C GLU A 155 3.21 11.32 -1.36
N VAL A 156 3.98 12.07 -0.57
CA VAL A 156 3.45 12.93 0.51
C VAL A 156 3.50 14.41 0.13
N PRO A 157 2.73 15.28 0.81
CA PRO A 157 2.83 16.71 0.61
C PRO A 157 4.26 17.23 0.88
N SER A 158 4.75 18.14 0.03
CA SER A 158 6.09 18.74 0.16
C SER A 158 6.28 19.54 1.46
N SER A 159 5.19 19.92 2.13
CA SER A 159 5.21 20.59 3.43
C SER A 159 5.54 19.66 4.60
N TRP A 160 5.51 18.33 4.39
CA TRP A 160 5.84 17.37 5.42
C TRP A 160 7.36 17.30 5.61
N LYS A 161 7.81 17.42 6.85
CA LYS A 161 9.23 17.37 7.18
C LYS A 161 9.72 15.92 7.03
N MET A 162 10.67 15.72 6.12
CA MET A 162 11.38 14.45 5.93
C MET A 162 12.88 14.71 5.88
N GLU A 163 13.66 13.73 6.35
CA GLU A 163 15.11 13.78 6.22
C GLU A 163 15.55 13.08 4.94
N THR A 164 16.28 13.77 4.07
CA THR A 164 16.79 13.19 2.83
C THR A 164 18.23 12.73 3.01
N TYR A 165 18.52 11.49 2.65
CA TYR A 165 19.86 10.91 2.59
C TYR A 165 20.18 10.57 1.14
N ARG A 166 21.34 10.99 0.64
CA ARG A 166 21.82 10.65 -0.72
C ARG A 166 22.76 9.46 -0.64
N ILE A 167 22.61 8.52 -1.57
CA ILE A 167 23.48 7.34 -1.64
C ILE A 167 24.93 7.81 -1.82
N SER A 168 25.82 7.40 -0.92
CA SER A 168 27.26 7.68 -1.03
C SER A 168 27.99 6.52 -1.69
N ARG A 169 27.56 5.28 -1.40
CA ARG A 169 28.05 4.05 -2.02
C ARG A 169 27.03 2.95 -1.80
N GLY A 170 27.07 1.93 -2.63
CA GLY A 170 26.24 0.76 -2.46
C GLY A 170 26.11 -0.02 -3.75
N ASN A 171 25.73 -1.29 -3.58
CA ASN A 171 25.49 -2.21 -4.66
C ASN A 171 24.24 -3.03 -4.34
N ILE A 172 23.37 -3.19 -5.33
CA ILE A 172 22.26 -4.14 -5.28
C ILE A 172 22.45 -5.10 -6.44
N GLY A 173 22.38 -6.38 -6.15
CA GLY A 173 22.48 -7.45 -7.13
C GLY A 173 21.36 -8.45 -6.98
N TYR A 174 21.37 -9.43 -7.88
CA TYR A 174 20.49 -10.58 -7.78
C TYR A 174 21.18 -11.82 -8.33
N SER A 175 20.73 -12.99 -7.86
CA SER A 175 21.15 -14.29 -8.36
C SER A 175 19.96 -15.23 -8.49
N GLY A 176 20.03 -16.20 -9.41
CA GLY A 176 19.02 -17.26 -9.53
C GLY A 176 18.64 -17.60 -10.97
N GLY A 177 17.43 -18.13 -11.13
CA GLY A 177 16.87 -18.62 -12.39
C GLY A 177 17.37 -20.01 -12.81
N PHE A 178 16.65 -20.62 -13.76
CA PHE A 178 16.94 -21.96 -14.28
C PHE A 178 18.37 -22.09 -14.86
N ALA A 179 18.83 -21.04 -15.54
CA ALA A 179 20.23 -20.87 -15.89
C ALA A 179 20.80 -19.82 -14.94
N PRO A 180 21.66 -20.20 -13.97
CA PRO A 180 22.14 -19.29 -12.95
C PRO A 180 22.73 -18.03 -13.57
N ARG A 181 22.11 -16.90 -13.27
CA ARG A 181 22.59 -15.57 -13.67
C ARG A 181 22.84 -14.77 -12.40
N GLU A 182 23.93 -14.02 -12.41
CA GLU A 182 24.26 -13.06 -11.37
C GLU A 182 24.50 -11.71 -12.03
N LYS A 183 23.89 -10.66 -11.49
CA LYS A 183 24.21 -9.28 -11.86
C LYS A 183 24.30 -8.43 -10.60
N ASN A 184 25.21 -7.47 -10.61
CA ASN A 184 25.44 -6.53 -9.53
C ASN A 184 25.44 -5.12 -10.11
N PHE A 185 24.76 -4.19 -9.44
CA PHE A 185 24.57 -2.82 -9.90
C PHE A 185 25.03 -1.83 -8.85
N ASP A 186 25.97 -0.96 -9.20
CA ASP A 186 26.28 0.19 -8.36
C ASP A 186 25.09 1.14 -8.32
N VAL A 187 24.74 1.59 -7.13
CA VAL A 187 23.50 2.34 -6.88
C VAL A 187 23.78 3.83 -6.70
N ASP A 188 22.91 4.66 -7.25
CA ASP A 188 22.77 6.09 -6.95
C ASP A 188 21.33 6.41 -6.52
N GLY A 189 21.09 7.61 -6.00
CA GLY A 189 19.77 8.12 -5.68
C GLY A 189 19.64 8.64 -4.25
N LYS A 190 18.45 8.46 -3.67
CA LYS A 190 18.14 8.99 -2.34
C LYS A 190 17.15 8.13 -1.56
N ILE A 191 17.17 8.33 -0.25
CA ILE A 191 16.23 7.78 0.72
C ILE A 191 15.63 8.96 1.48
N ASN A 192 14.30 9.07 1.51
CA ASN A 192 13.60 9.98 2.41
C ASN A 192 13.17 9.21 3.65
N VAL A 193 13.43 9.75 4.83
CA VAL A 193 13.15 9.10 6.12
C VAL A 193 12.08 9.91 6.87
N PHE A 194 10.99 9.23 7.21
CA PHE A 194 9.98 9.69 8.15
C PHE A 194 10.20 8.97 9.47
N ARG A 195 10.38 9.73 10.55
CA ARG A 195 10.45 9.20 11.91
C ARG A 195 9.25 9.72 12.67
N LEU A 196 8.55 8.84 13.36
CA LEU A 196 7.51 9.26 14.28
C LEU A 196 8.12 9.43 15.67
N ARG A 197 8.15 10.66 16.21
CA ARG A 197 8.59 10.88 17.59
C ARG A 197 7.46 10.50 18.55
N GLY A 198 7.84 10.12 19.77
CA GLY A 198 6.88 9.77 20.81
C GLY A 198 6.35 8.33 20.77
N PHE A 199 6.54 7.62 19.66
CA PHE A 199 6.24 6.18 19.55
C PHE A 199 7.53 5.39 19.37
N GLU A 200 7.54 4.12 19.78
CA GLU A 200 8.73 3.27 19.86
C GLU A 200 9.41 3.03 18.50
N GLY A 201 10.20 3.99 18.03
CA GLY A 201 11.10 3.83 16.91
C GLY A 201 10.45 3.57 15.56
N LEU A 202 9.15 3.80 15.37
CA LEU A 202 8.53 3.59 14.05
C LEU A 202 9.15 4.50 13.00
N VAL A 203 9.43 3.92 11.83
CA VAL A 203 10.12 4.58 10.74
C VAL A 203 9.53 4.16 9.40
N THR A 204 9.52 5.09 8.45
CA THR A 204 9.16 4.84 7.05
C THR A 204 10.25 5.39 6.14
N LEU A 205 10.74 4.54 5.24
CA LEU A 205 11.79 4.85 4.28
C LEU A 205 11.16 4.84 2.88
N SER A 206 11.28 5.97 2.18
CA SER A 206 10.92 6.07 0.76
C SER A 206 12.20 6.06 -0.07
N PHE A 207 12.34 5.01 -0.87
CA PHE A 207 13.49 4.75 -1.71
C PHE A 207 13.26 5.30 -3.12
N SER A 208 14.27 5.97 -3.66
CA SER A 208 14.34 6.41 -5.05
C SER A 208 15.75 6.11 -5.54
N LEU A 209 15.99 4.86 -5.89
CA LEU A 209 17.31 4.34 -6.29
C LEU A 209 17.34 4.02 -7.77
N THR A 210 18.50 4.19 -8.38
CA THR A 210 18.77 3.89 -9.79
C THR A 210 20.14 3.24 -9.94
N ALA A 211 20.29 2.27 -10.84
CA ALA A 211 21.60 1.75 -11.19
C ALA A 211 22.41 2.80 -11.96
N LYS A 212 23.69 2.98 -11.61
CA LYS A 212 24.57 3.92 -12.30
C LYS A 212 24.85 3.52 -13.75
N SER A 213 24.83 2.22 -14.03
CA SER A 213 25.09 1.66 -15.36
C SER A 213 23.89 1.72 -16.30
N ASP A 214 22.68 1.77 -15.77
CA ASP A 214 21.44 1.74 -16.55
C ASP A 214 20.33 2.47 -15.81
N VAL A 215 19.89 3.59 -16.38
CA VAL A 215 18.85 4.42 -15.76
C VAL A 215 17.51 3.72 -15.69
N GLU A 216 17.19 2.72 -16.51
CA GLU A 216 15.91 2.00 -16.47
C GLU A 216 15.82 1.02 -15.29
N ILE A 217 16.95 0.66 -14.68
CA ILE A 217 17.01 -0.18 -13.49
C ILE A 217 16.82 0.71 -12.26
N LYS A 218 15.60 0.72 -11.72
CA LYS A 218 15.17 1.60 -10.63
C LYS A 218 14.45 0.83 -9.52
N MET A 219 14.49 1.40 -8.32
CA MET A 219 13.68 1.00 -7.17
C MET A 219 12.97 2.24 -6.62
N PHE A 220 11.64 2.24 -6.69
CA PHE A 220 10.77 3.29 -6.16
C PHE A 220 9.79 2.67 -5.17
N GLU A 221 10.19 2.56 -3.90
CA GLU A 221 9.46 1.81 -2.88
C GLU A 221 9.23 2.66 -1.63
N THR A 222 8.18 2.40 -0.87
CA THR A 222 7.99 2.98 0.46
C THR A 222 7.71 1.89 1.48
N ALA A 223 8.68 1.63 2.35
CA ALA A 223 8.61 0.56 3.33
C ALA A 223 8.72 1.11 4.75
N SER A 224 7.94 0.52 5.66
CA SER A 224 7.97 0.88 7.08
C SER A 224 8.53 -0.24 7.94
N GLY A 225 8.91 0.12 9.16
CA GLY A 225 9.42 -0.82 10.14
C GLY A 225 9.74 -0.12 11.46
N LYS A 226 10.71 -0.67 12.19
CA LYS A 226 11.06 -0.23 13.55
C LYS A 226 12.56 0.07 13.67
N ILE A 227 12.86 1.04 14.51
CA ILE A 227 14.21 1.39 14.98
C ILE A 227 14.32 0.93 16.42
N GLU A 228 15.27 0.05 16.68
CA GLU A 228 15.53 -0.49 18.02
C GLU A 228 17.04 -0.46 18.29
N GLY A 229 17.45 0.25 19.33
CA GLY A 229 18.89 0.44 19.64
C GLY A 229 19.68 1.07 18.49
N GLY A 230 19.07 1.99 17.73
CA GLY A 230 19.66 2.62 16.54
C GLY A 230 19.70 1.74 15.29
N LYS A 231 19.24 0.49 15.38
CA LYS A 231 19.14 -0.43 14.24
C LYS A 231 17.78 -0.33 13.60
N VAL A 232 17.75 -0.09 12.29
CA VAL A 232 16.52 -0.11 11.49
C VAL A 232 16.28 -1.53 10.98
N LYS A 233 15.02 -1.96 11.01
CA LYS A 233 14.55 -3.23 10.43
C LYS A 233 13.29 -2.96 9.60
N LEU A 234 13.32 -3.32 8.33
CA LEU A 234 12.19 -3.36 7.40
C LEU A 234 11.98 -4.82 6.98
N ASN A 235 10.78 -5.36 7.15
CA ASN A 235 10.51 -6.76 6.83
C ASN A 235 10.23 -6.99 5.34
N TRP A 236 9.80 -5.95 4.65
CA TRP A 236 9.38 -6.04 3.26
C TRP A 236 9.79 -4.80 2.47
N VAL A 237 10.56 -5.03 1.40
CA VAL A 237 11.01 -4.03 0.43
C VAL A 237 10.99 -4.70 -0.95
N ASP A 238 10.28 -4.14 -1.92
CA ASP A 238 10.34 -4.59 -3.31
C ASP A 238 11.71 -4.21 -3.92
N PRO A 239 12.43 -5.13 -4.59
CA PRO A 239 13.72 -4.80 -5.21
C PRO A 239 13.57 -3.90 -6.46
N GLY A 240 12.36 -3.65 -6.95
CA GLY A 240 12.14 -2.99 -8.22
C GLY A 240 12.83 -3.74 -9.36
N ASN A 241 13.30 -3.01 -10.35
CA ASN A 241 13.95 -3.59 -11.53
C ASN A 241 15.39 -4.07 -11.28
N PHE A 242 15.88 -4.03 -10.04
CA PHE A 242 17.17 -4.62 -9.68
C PHE A 242 17.13 -6.16 -9.65
N SER A 243 15.95 -6.79 -9.78
CA SER A 243 15.82 -8.24 -9.94
C SER A 243 14.79 -8.59 -11.02
N GLU A 244 15.00 -9.73 -11.68
CA GLU A 244 14.10 -10.27 -12.71
C GLU A 244 12.95 -11.05 -12.07
N PHE A 245 11.80 -11.13 -12.75
CA PHE A 245 10.68 -11.96 -12.27
C PHE A 245 10.94 -13.45 -12.50
N PRO A 246 10.40 -14.35 -11.66
CA PRO A 246 9.71 -14.05 -10.40
C PRO A 246 10.71 -13.64 -9.30
N ARG A 247 10.37 -12.60 -8.53
CA ARG A 247 11.28 -12.00 -7.53
C ARG A 247 10.57 -11.84 -6.18
N PRO A 248 11.03 -12.54 -5.12
CA PRO A 248 10.54 -12.26 -3.79
C PRO A 248 10.92 -10.85 -3.34
N SER A 249 10.20 -10.34 -2.36
CA SER A 249 10.62 -9.15 -1.64
C SER A 249 11.91 -9.39 -0.86
N MET A 250 12.52 -8.31 -0.40
CA MET A 250 13.68 -8.33 0.50
C MET A 250 13.27 -7.85 1.88
N LYS A 251 14.04 -8.22 2.88
CA LYS A 251 14.14 -7.50 4.15
C LYS A 251 15.34 -6.57 4.10
N ALA A 252 15.26 -5.44 4.78
CA ALA A 252 16.36 -4.50 4.93
C ALA A 252 16.68 -4.26 6.40
N SER A 253 17.96 -4.33 6.76
CA SER A 253 18.39 -4.06 8.13
C SER A 253 19.70 -3.28 8.15
N GLY A 254 19.90 -2.46 9.18
CA GLY A 254 21.15 -1.72 9.31
C GLY A 254 21.09 -0.67 10.39
N VAL A 255 21.81 0.44 10.23
CA VAL A 255 21.95 1.47 11.26
C VAL A 255 21.49 2.81 10.72
N LEU A 256 20.65 3.51 11.49
CA LEU A 256 20.21 4.86 11.19
C LEU A 256 20.78 5.85 12.20
N LEU A 257 21.81 6.58 11.80
CA LEU A 257 22.45 7.64 12.57
C LEU A 257 21.85 9.01 12.19
N GLN A 258 22.35 10.08 12.81
CA GLN A 258 21.87 11.44 12.55
C GLN A 258 22.25 11.95 11.14
N ASN A 259 23.38 11.52 10.61
CA ASN A 259 23.95 12.00 9.34
C ASN A 259 24.26 10.88 8.34
N ARG A 260 23.99 9.62 8.69
CA ARG A 260 24.30 8.44 7.89
C ARG A 260 23.25 7.37 8.09
N ILE A 261 22.94 6.64 7.03
CA ILE A 261 22.20 5.39 7.08
C ILE A 261 23.02 4.31 6.36
N THR A 262 23.07 3.11 6.94
CA THR A 262 23.55 1.90 6.28
C THR A 262 22.42 0.87 6.27
N LEU A 263 22.23 0.19 5.14
CA LEU A 263 21.22 -0.85 4.98
C LEU A 263 21.83 -2.02 4.21
N LYS A 264 21.62 -3.23 4.73
CA LYS A 264 21.84 -4.50 4.06
C LYS A 264 20.50 -5.08 3.64
N PHE A 265 20.39 -5.48 2.39
CA PHE A 265 19.24 -6.15 1.81
C PHE A 265 19.51 -7.64 1.70
N GLU A 266 18.54 -8.43 2.13
CA GLU A 266 18.57 -9.89 2.07
C GLU A 266 17.24 -10.38 1.51
N PRO A 267 17.21 -11.42 0.65
CA PRO A 267 15.98 -11.94 0.09
C PRO A 267 15.10 -12.51 1.20
N ASN A 268 13.79 -12.31 1.08
CA ASN A 268 12.83 -13.10 1.85
C ASN A 268 12.71 -14.51 1.26
N PRO A 269 12.46 -15.54 2.08
CA PRO A 269 12.26 -16.90 1.60
C PRO A 269 11.17 -16.97 0.54
N THR A 270 11.39 -17.77 -0.51
CA THR A 270 10.42 -18.01 -1.57
C THR A 270 10.23 -19.51 -1.80
N ASN A 271 9.02 -19.90 -2.22
CA ASN A 271 8.72 -21.26 -2.66
C ASN A 271 8.92 -21.45 -4.18
N VAL A 272 9.41 -20.42 -4.87
CA VAL A 272 9.64 -20.46 -6.32
C VAL A 272 11.06 -20.97 -6.58
N ALA A 273 11.17 -22.22 -7.03
CA ALA A 273 12.45 -22.92 -7.23
C ALA A 273 13.41 -22.20 -8.19
N ASP A 274 12.87 -21.47 -9.17
CA ASP A 274 13.64 -20.75 -10.19
C ASP A 274 13.55 -19.21 -10.04
N GLY A 275 13.28 -18.72 -8.82
CA GLY A 275 13.20 -17.29 -8.54
C GLY A 275 14.55 -16.57 -8.60
N PHE A 276 14.50 -15.25 -8.74
CA PHE A 276 15.68 -14.39 -8.61
C PHE A 276 15.69 -13.69 -7.26
N GLU A 277 16.69 -14.00 -6.46
CA GLU A 277 16.88 -13.44 -5.12
C GLU A 277 17.74 -12.18 -5.20
N ALA A 278 17.17 -11.05 -4.77
CA ALA A 278 17.86 -9.78 -4.69
C ALA A 278 18.58 -9.62 -3.35
N TYR A 279 19.76 -9.01 -3.36
CA TYR A 279 20.58 -8.74 -2.18
C TYR A 279 21.41 -7.47 -2.40
N GLY A 280 21.97 -6.91 -1.33
CA GLY A 280 22.87 -5.77 -1.47
C GLY A 280 23.19 -5.04 -0.18
N GLU A 281 23.94 -3.96 -0.34
CA GLU A 281 24.25 -3.02 0.73
C GLU A 281 24.26 -1.60 0.16
N ILE A 282 23.69 -0.65 0.90
CA ILE A 282 23.82 0.76 0.61
C ILE A 282 24.23 1.55 1.86
N GLU A 283 25.03 2.58 1.63
CA GLU A 283 25.30 3.66 2.57
C GLU A 283 24.80 4.96 1.96
N ALA A 284 24.14 5.78 2.78
CA ALA A 284 23.70 7.11 2.38
C ALA A 284 24.01 8.14 3.46
N VAL A 285 24.30 9.36 3.03
CA VAL A 285 24.64 10.49 3.90
C VAL A 285 23.55 11.56 3.83
N LYS A 286 23.24 12.16 4.97
CA LYS A 286 22.19 13.18 5.06
C LYS A 286 22.54 14.37 4.16
N SER A 287 21.62 14.74 3.28
CA SER A 287 21.77 15.91 2.43
C SER A 287 21.78 17.16 3.30
N ARG A 288 22.77 18.03 3.09
CA ARG A 288 22.68 19.41 3.58
C ARG A 288 21.66 20.11 2.68
N ASN A 289 20.54 20.51 3.26
CA ASN A 289 19.62 21.43 2.61
C ASN A 289 20.22 22.83 2.66
#